data_AF-A0A329TFG7-F1
#
_entry.id   AF-A0A329TFG7-F1
#
_cell.length_a   1.000
_cell.length_b   1.000
_cell.length_c   1.000
_cell.angle_alpha   90.00
_cell.angle_beta   90.00
_cell.angle_gamma   90.00
#
_symmetry.space_group_name_H-M   'P 1'
#
loop_
_entity.id
_entity.type
_entity.pdbx_description
1 polymer ?
#
loop_
_entity_poly.entity_id
_entity_poly.type
_entity_poly.pdbx_seq_one_letter_code
_entity_poly.pdbx_strand_id
1 'polypeptide(L)'
;MKNEIEAMITDITATTAEAEDYTGEDGLLYCGKCHTPKEAYFSKETAQWLGHDRHPAECDCHRAAREKREAAESRQKHLEKVEDLKRRGFTDPAMRNWTFEHDNGRNPQTETARFYVDSWETMQAENIGYLFWGGVGTGKSYLAACIANALMEQEVPVCMTNFATILNDLAASFEGRNEYISRLCSYPLLILD
;
A
#
# COMPACT_ATOMS: atom_id res chain seq x y z
N MET A 1 15.41 28.23 26.68
CA MET A 1 14.86 28.22 25.30
C MET A 1 15.93 28.10 24.20
N LYS A 2 16.88 29.03 23.98
CA LYS A 2 17.94 28.82 22.96
C LYS A 2 18.86 27.63 23.28
N ASN A 3 19.37 27.56 24.50
CA ASN A 3 20.28 26.49 24.93
C ASN A 3 19.63 25.09 24.99
N GLU A 4 18.31 25.01 25.17
CA GLU A 4 17.58 23.73 25.21
C GLU A 4 17.35 23.15 23.81
N ILE A 5 17.14 24.02 22.82
CA ILE A 5 17.03 23.63 21.42
C ILE A 5 18.40 23.22 20.87
N GLU A 6 19.47 23.93 21.22
CA GLU A 6 20.86 23.55 20.88
C GLU A 6 21.26 22.19 21.48
N ALA A 7 20.90 21.93 22.74
CA ALA A 7 21.13 20.65 23.40
C ALA A 7 20.36 19.48 22.74
N MET A 8 19.09 19.71 22.37
CA MET A 8 18.30 18.70 21.65
C MET A 8 18.81 18.43 20.24
N ILE A 9 19.33 19.43 19.53
CA ILE A 9 19.92 19.26 18.19
C ILE A 9 21.24 18.50 18.29
N THR A 10 22.07 18.78 19.29
CA THR A 10 23.36 18.08 19.50
C THR A 10 23.19 16.61 19.86
N ASP A 11 22.18 16.25 20.67
CA ASP A 11 21.88 14.85 21.01
C ASP A 11 21.37 14.03 19.80
N ILE A 12 20.63 14.64 18.89
CA ILE A 12 20.13 13.98 17.66
C ILE A 12 21.22 13.89 16.58
N THR A 13 22.25 14.74 16.66
CA THR A 13 23.34 14.85 15.66
C THR A 13 24.67 14.23 16.10
N ALA A 14 24.70 13.50 17.21
CA ALA A 14 25.89 12.76 17.62
C ALA A 14 25.93 11.37 16.96
N THR A 15 26.89 11.17 16.05
CA THR A 15 27.18 9.83 15.52
C THR A 15 27.79 8.97 16.64
N THR A 16 27.08 7.92 17.06
CA THR A 16 27.61 6.95 18.02
C THR A 16 28.67 6.07 17.35
N ALA A 17 29.92 6.22 17.78
CA ALA A 17 31.03 5.37 17.33
C ALA A 17 30.87 3.95 17.89
N GLU A 18 30.89 2.97 17.00
CA GLU A 18 30.89 1.54 17.34
C GLU A 18 32.35 1.04 17.44
N ALA A 19 32.57 -0.08 18.14
CA ALA A 19 33.92 -0.59 18.43
C ALA A 19 34.75 -0.96 17.16
N GLU A 20 34.09 -1.17 16.03
CA GLU A 20 34.72 -1.49 14.75
C GLU A 20 34.94 -0.24 13.87
N ASP A 21 34.36 0.91 14.23
CA ASP A 21 34.48 2.15 13.46
C ASP A 21 35.88 2.76 13.57
N TYR A 22 36.28 3.50 12.55
CA TYR A 22 37.59 4.15 12.50
C TYR A 22 37.49 5.56 11.90
N THR A 23 38.41 6.44 12.28
CA THR A 23 38.52 7.77 11.65
C THR A 23 39.39 7.67 10.39
N GLY A 24 38.89 8.16 9.26
CA GLY A 24 39.61 8.21 7.99
C GLY A 24 40.69 9.30 7.97
N GLU A 25 41.52 9.29 6.92
CA GLU A 25 42.55 10.34 6.70
C GLU A 25 41.94 11.73 6.48
N ASP A 26 40.68 11.77 6.03
CA ASP A 26 39.87 12.97 5.88
C ASP A 26 39.29 13.50 7.20
N GLY A 27 39.50 12.80 8.32
CA GLY A 27 38.99 13.20 9.64
C GLY A 27 37.52 12.84 9.90
N LEU A 28 36.85 12.13 8.99
CA LEU A 28 35.48 11.66 9.16
C LEU A 28 35.44 10.28 9.85
N LEU A 29 34.39 10.00 10.60
CA LEU A 29 34.13 8.65 11.11
C LEU A 29 33.65 7.72 9.99
N TYR A 30 34.21 6.52 9.88
CA TYR A 30 33.84 5.47 8.94
C TYR A 30 33.30 4.23 9.63
N CYS A 31 32.35 3.58 8.99
CA CYS A 31 31.82 2.30 9.47
C CYS A 31 32.84 1.18 9.32
N GLY A 32 33.09 0.43 10.40
CA GLY A 32 34.00 -0.72 10.38
C GLY A 32 33.61 -1.88 9.45
N LYS A 33 32.32 -1.97 9.08
CA LYS A 33 31.76 -3.09 8.30
C LYS A 33 31.67 -2.83 6.81
N CYS A 34 31.19 -1.64 6.42
CA CYS A 34 31.00 -1.27 5.02
C CYS A 34 32.01 -0.24 4.51
N HIS A 35 32.88 0.30 5.39
CA HIS A 35 33.88 1.30 5.03
C HIS A 35 33.31 2.56 4.36
N THR A 36 32.02 2.84 4.56
CA THR A 36 31.41 4.11 4.15
C THR A 36 31.38 5.09 5.32
N PRO A 37 31.45 6.40 5.04
CA PRO A 37 31.47 7.41 6.09
C PRO A 37 30.14 7.43 6.86
N LYS A 38 30.24 7.52 8.19
CA LYS A 38 29.15 7.78 9.15
C LYS A 38 29.01 9.27 9.47
N GLU A 39 29.87 10.11 8.91
CA GLU A 39 29.83 11.56 9.04
C GLU A 39 30.03 12.21 7.67
N ALA A 40 29.51 13.41 7.49
CA ALA A 40 29.79 14.24 6.32
C ALA A 40 30.03 15.69 6.74
N TYR A 41 30.76 16.42 5.91
CA TYR A 41 30.98 17.84 6.12
C TYR A 41 29.77 18.68 5.69
N PHE A 42 29.43 19.67 6.50
CA PHE A 42 28.55 20.75 6.08
C PHE A 42 29.20 21.61 4.99
N SER A 43 28.37 22.36 4.26
CA SER A 43 28.87 23.44 3.41
C SER A 43 29.62 24.48 4.25
N LYS A 44 30.61 25.17 3.66
CA LYS A 44 31.42 26.17 4.38
C LYS A 44 30.59 27.27 5.03
N GLU A 45 29.52 27.71 4.37
CA GLU A 45 28.61 28.74 4.87
C GLU A 45 27.81 28.23 6.08
N THR A 46 27.33 26.99 6.01
CA THR A 46 26.55 26.35 7.09
C THR A 46 27.42 26.07 8.32
N ALA A 47 28.66 25.61 8.12
CA ALA A 47 29.60 25.33 9.21
C ALA A 47 29.98 26.60 10.00
N GLN A 48 30.15 27.74 9.33
CA GLN A 48 30.43 29.04 9.97
C GLN A 48 29.29 29.50 10.88
N TRP A 49 28.04 29.18 10.51
CA TRP A 49 26.87 29.54 11.30
C TRP A 49 26.63 28.60 12.48
N LEU A 50 26.85 27.29 12.30
CA LEU A 50 26.60 26.27 13.33
C LEU A 50 27.73 26.11 14.36
N GLY A 51 28.94 26.57 14.07
CA GLY A 51 30.09 26.42 14.97
C GLY A 51 30.67 24.99 15.03
N HIS A 52 30.15 24.07 14.21
CA HIS A 52 30.73 22.77 13.92
C HIS A 52 30.59 22.46 12.42
N ASP A 53 31.52 21.67 11.89
CA ASP A 53 31.68 21.44 10.45
C ASP A 53 31.17 20.09 9.97
N ARG A 54 30.80 19.18 10.89
CA ARG A 54 30.38 17.81 10.59
C ARG A 54 28.95 17.53 11.05
N HIS A 55 28.30 16.60 10.35
CA HIS A 55 27.01 16.02 10.75
C HIS A 55 26.98 14.50 10.50
N PRO A 56 26.08 13.77 11.18
CA PRO A 56 25.90 12.34 10.92
C PRO A 56 25.46 12.06 9.50
N ALA A 57 25.99 10.99 8.94
CA ALA A 57 25.59 10.40 7.68
C ALA A 57 25.30 8.91 7.90
N GLU A 58 24.34 8.38 7.15
CA GLU A 58 24.00 6.97 7.25
C GLU A 58 24.93 6.15 6.36
N CYS A 59 25.68 5.24 6.98
CA CYS A 59 26.51 4.28 6.27
C CYS A 59 25.64 3.27 5.50
N ASP A 60 26.22 2.58 4.51
CA ASP A 60 25.46 1.67 3.64
C ASP A 60 24.80 0.51 4.41
N CYS A 61 25.44 0.00 5.48
CA CYS A 61 24.84 -1.04 6.33
C CYS A 61 23.54 -0.57 6.99
N HIS A 62 23.54 0.65 7.55
CA HIS A 62 22.37 1.20 8.22
C HIS A 62 21.29 1.56 7.20
N ARG A 63 21.68 2.14 6.06
CA ARG A 63 20.75 2.43 4.95
C ARG A 63 20.05 1.17 4.48
N ALA A 64 20.80 0.10 4.19
CA ALA A 64 20.22 -1.17 3.75
C ALA A 64 19.30 -1.80 4.82
N ALA A 65 19.66 -1.70 6.11
CA ALA A 65 18.83 -2.17 7.20
C ALA A 65 17.52 -1.38 7.34
N ARG A 66 17.59 -0.05 7.20
CA ARG A 66 16.43 0.84 7.19
C ARG A 66 15.54 0.58 5.99
N GLU A 67 16.08 0.54 4.78
CA GLU A 67 15.34 0.22 3.55
C GLU A 67 14.64 -1.15 3.66
N LYS A 68 15.31 -2.16 4.20
CA LYS A 68 14.71 -3.47 4.44
C LYS A 68 13.54 -3.41 5.43
N ARG A 69 13.68 -2.63 6.51
CA ARG A 69 12.60 -2.43 7.49
C ARG A 69 11.44 -1.67 6.86
N GLU A 70 11.70 -0.58 6.16
CA GLU A 70 10.69 0.23 5.47
C GLU A 70 9.95 -0.59 4.40
N ALA A 71 10.66 -1.42 3.64
CA ALA A 71 10.06 -2.34 2.67
C ALA A 71 9.19 -3.41 3.35
N ALA A 72 9.63 -3.96 4.49
CA ALA A 72 8.85 -4.93 5.26
C ALA A 72 7.59 -4.28 5.87
N GLU A 73 7.70 -3.08 6.43
CA GLU A 73 6.56 -2.31 6.95
C GLU A 73 5.58 -1.92 5.85
N SER A 74 6.07 -1.47 4.70
CA SER A 74 5.24 -1.16 3.53
C SER A 74 4.50 -2.40 3.04
N ARG A 75 5.18 -3.55 2.96
CA ARG A 75 4.56 -4.82 2.59
C ARG A 75 3.50 -5.26 3.59
N GLN A 76 3.76 -5.11 4.89
CA GLN A 76 2.81 -5.45 5.93
C GLN A 76 1.55 -4.58 5.84
N LYS A 77 1.71 -3.25 5.70
CA LYS A 77 0.60 -2.30 5.51
C LYS A 77 -0.23 -2.65 4.27
N HIS A 78 0.43 -3.02 3.18
CA HIS A 78 -0.24 -3.47 1.96
C HIS A 78 -1.12 -4.70 2.22
N LEU A 79 -0.58 -5.74 2.84
CA LEU A 79 -1.33 -6.97 3.14
C LEU A 79 -2.54 -6.70 4.05
N GLU A 80 -2.36 -5.89 5.09
CA GLU A 80 -3.45 -5.49 6.00
C GLU A 80 -4.54 -4.71 5.25
N LYS A 81 -4.14 -3.83 4.32
CA LYS A 81 -5.07 -3.08 3.48
C LYS A 81 -5.88 -3.99 2.56
N VAL A 82 -5.21 -4.91 1.85
CA VAL A 82 -5.86 -5.88 0.97
C VAL A 82 -6.85 -6.74 1.75
N GLU A 83 -6.46 -7.26 2.92
CA GLU A 83 -7.35 -8.06 3.77
C GLU A 83 -8.58 -7.26 4.21
N ASP A 84 -8.40 -6.00 4.60
CA ASP A 84 -9.49 -5.11 4.97
C ASP A 84 -10.45 -4.82 3.81
N LEU A 85 -9.92 -4.61 2.61
CA LEU A 85 -10.74 -4.45 1.39
C LEU A 85 -11.54 -5.72 1.10
N LYS A 86 -10.91 -6.90 1.12
CA LYS A 86 -11.60 -8.19 0.92
C LYS A 86 -12.65 -8.48 1.99
N ARG A 87 -12.39 -8.08 3.24
CA ARG A 87 -13.34 -8.24 4.34
C ARG A 87 -14.60 -7.40 4.14
N ARG A 88 -14.45 -6.18 3.62
CA ARG A 88 -15.57 -5.23 3.41
C ARG A 88 -16.26 -5.39 2.06
N GLY A 89 -15.51 -5.81 1.04
CA GLY A 89 -15.98 -5.87 -0.34
C GLY A 89 -16.78 -7.11 -0.69
N PHE A 90 -16.60 -8.22 0.05
CA PHE A 90 -17.35 -9.47 -0.17
C PHE A 90 -18.30 -9.78 0.98
N THR A 91 -19.55 -10.11 0.63
CA THR A 91 -20.52 -10.63 1.60
C THR A 91 -20.21 -12.08 1.99
N ASP A 92 -19.82 -12.93 1.03
CA ASP A 92 -19.46 -14.33 1.27
C ASP A 92 -17.93 -14.48 1.43
N PRO A 93 -17.42 -14.95 2.58
CA PRO A 93 -16.00 -15.23 2.77
C PRO A 93 -15.38 -16.18 1.72
N ALA A 94 -16.15 -17.08 1.11
CA ALA A 94 -15.64 -17.99 0.09
C ALA A 94 -15.13 -17.25 -1.15
N MET A 95 -15.73 -16.11 -1.49
CA MET A 95 -15.36 -15.30 -2.66
C MET A 95 -13.97 -14.67 -2.54
N ARG A 96 -13.43 -14.53 -1.32
CA ARG A 96 -12.09 -13.97 -1.09
C ARG A 96 -10.95 -14.81 -1.71
N ASN A 97 -11.24 -16.06 -2.02
CA ASN A 97 -10.29 -17.00 -2.64
C ASN A 97 -10.58 -17.27 -4.12
N TRP A 98 -11.57 -16.59 -4.71
CA TRP A 98 -11.90 -16.70 -6.14
C TRP A 98 -10.99 -15.75 -6.91
N THR A 99 -9.82 -16.25 -7.29
CA THR A 99 -8.79 -15.48 -8.01
C THR A 99 -8.50 -16.10 -9.37
N PHE A 100 -7.89 -15.32 -10.27
CA PHE A 100 -7.58 -15.83 -11.60
C PHE A 100 -6.56 -16.98 -11.61
N GLU A 101 -5.74 -17.14 -10.56
CA GLU A 101 -4.81 -18.28 -10.41
C GLU A 101 -5.54 -19.59 -10.14
N HIS A 102 -6.73 -19.52 -9.54
CA HIS A 102 -7.56 -20.68 -9.25
C HIS A 102 -8.56 -20.99 -10.38
N ASP A 103 -8.56 -20.21 -11.46
CA ASP A 103 -9.42 -20.48 -12.61
C ASP A 103 -8.91 -21.71 -13.36
N ASN A 104 -9.84 -22.55 -13.81
CA ASN A 104 -9.52 -23.79 -14.52
C ASN A 104 -9.23 -23.57 -16.02
N GLY A 105 -9.21 -22.31 -16.47
CA GLY A 105 -8.91 -21.90 -17.84
C GLY A 105 -9.97 -22.31 -18.87
N ARG A 106 -11.12 -22.84 -18.44
CA ARG A 106 -12.20 -23.27 -19.34
C ARG A 106 -13.11 -22.12 -19.75
N ASN A 107 -13.07 -21.02 -19.04
CA ASN A 107 -13.92 -19.88 -19.30
C ASN A 107 -13.23 -18.96 -20.34
N PRO A 108 -13.78 -18.84 -21.57
CA PRO A 108 -13.16 -18.01 -22.60
C PRO A 108 -13.19 -16.52 -22.26
N GLN A 109 -14.03 -16.08 -21.30
CA GLN A 109 -14.10 -14.70 -20.84
C GLN A 109 -13.02 -14.35 -19.78
N THR A 110 -12.20 -15.31 -19.33
CA THR A 110 -11.12 -15.04 -18.36
C THR A 110 -10.12 -14.00 -18.86
N GLU A 111 -9.75 -14.05 -20.14
CA GLU A 111 -8.82 -13.07 -20.74
C GLU A 111 -9.43 -11.66 -20.75
N THR A 112 -10.71 -11.54 -21.11
CA THR A 112 -11.43 -10.27 -21.06
C THR A 112 -11.50 -9.71 -19.62
N ALA A 113 -11.78 -10.58 -18.64
CA ALA A 113 -11.80 -10.18 -17.24
C ALA A 113 -10.42 -9.71 -16.73
N ARG A 114 -9.33 -10.34 -17.16
CA ARG A 114 -7.96 -9.88 -16.86
C ARG A 114 -7.68 -8.52 -17.50
N PHE A 115 -8.05 -8.33 -18.77
CA PHE A 115 -7.88 -7.07 -19.47
C PHE A 115 -8.57 -5.89 -18.76
N TYR A 116 -9.75 -6.11 -18.15
CA TYR A 116 -10.43 -5.09 -17.35
C TYR A 116 -9.58 -4.60 -16.17
N VAL A 117 -8.92 -5.53 -15.49
CA VAL A 117 -8.06 -5.24 -14.33
C VAL A 117 -6.76 -4.58 -14.78
N ASP A 118 -6.15 -5.09 -15.85
CA ASP A 118 -4.90 -4.54 -16.39
C ASP A 118 -5.08 -3.11 -16.93
N SER A 119 -6.29 -2.78 -17.39
CA SER A 119 -6.64 -1.45 -17.93
C SER A 119 -7.46 -0.60 -16.94
N TRP A 120 -7.45 -0.93 -15.64
CA TRP A 120 -8.35 -0.35 -14.64
C TRP A 120 -8.39 1.18 -14.64
N GLU A 121 -7.23 1.84 -14.72
CA GLU A 121 -7.15 3.32 -14.72
C GLU A 121 -7.97 3.94 -15.86
N THR A 122 -7.92 3.33 -17.05
CA THR A 122 -8.72 3.76 -18.21
C THR A 122 -10.19 3.42 -18.01
N MET A 123 -10.48 2.20 -17.53
CA MET A 123 -11.86 1.77 -17.26
C MET A 123 -12.56 2.70 -16.27
N GLN A 124 -11.85 3.13 -15.22
CA GLN A 124 -12.37 4.05 -14.22
C GLN A 124 -12.54 5.47 -14.78
N ALA A 125 -11.55 6.00 -15.49
CA ALA A 125 -11.61 7.36 -16.03
C ALA A 125 -12.72 7.53 -17.07
N GLU A 126 -12.95 6.51 -17.90
CA GLU A 126 -13.97 6.52 -18.96
C GLU A 126 -15.33 5.97 -18.51
N ASN A 127 -15.46 5.54 -17.25
CA ASN A 127 -16.67 4.91 -16.69
C ASN A 127 -17.13 3.65 -17.47
N ILE A 128 -16.17 2.80 -17.86
CA ILE A 128 -16.43 1.55 -18.58
C ILE A 128 -16.70 0.43 -17.56
N GLY A 129 -17.84 -0.27 -17.75
CA GLY A 129 -18.23 -1.44 -16.98
C GLY A 129 -18.45 -2.67 -17.85
N TYR A 130 -18.37 -3.86 -17.24
CA TYR A 130 -18.64 -5.12 -17.91
C TYR A 130 -19.99 -5.72 -17.50
N LEU A 131 -20.63 -6.38 -18.46
CA LEU A 131 -21.80 -7.20 -18.23
C LEU A 131 -21.46 -8.65 -18.58
N PHE A 132 -21.48 -9.53 -17.58
CA PHE A 132 -21.39 -10.96 -17.81
C PHE A 132 -22.80 -11.56 -17.88
N TRP A 133 -23.15 -12.17 -19.02
CA TRP A 133 -24.44 -12.84 -19.22
C TRP A 133 -24.25 -14.27 -19.73
N GLY A 134 -25.26 -15.12 -19.51
CA GLY A 134 -25.22 -16.54 -19.92
C GLY A 134 -25.90 -17.48 -18.93
N GLY A 135 -25.87 -18.78 -19.23
CA GLY A 135 -26.54 -19.82 -18.47
C GLY A 135 -26.10 -19.96 -17.00
N VAL A 136 -26.88 -20.69 -16.22
CA VAL A 136 -26.53 -21.01 -14.81
C VAL A 136 -25.26 -21.86 -14.79
N GLY A 137 -24.34 -21.57 -13.86
CA GLY A 137 -23.11 -22.35 -13.67
C GLY A 137 -21.98 -22.06 -14.65
N THR A 138 -22.08 -21.01 -15.48
CA THR A 138 -21.03 -20.62 -16.44
C THR A 138 -19.89 -19.79 -15.82
N GLY A 139 -19.84 -19.63 -14.49
CA GLY A 139 -18.76 -18.94 -13.80
C GLY A 139 -18.80 -17.39 -13.85
N LYS A 140 -19.97 -16.78 -14.12
CA LYS A 140 -20.10 -15.31 -14.17
C LYS A 140 -19.71 -14.63 -12.85
N SER A 141 -20.33 -15.06 -11.75
CA SER A 141 -20.05 -14.56 -10.40
C SER A 141 -18.60 -14.82 -9.99
N TYR A 142 -18.04 -15.95 -10.44
CA TYR A 142 -16.64 -16.28 -10.22
C TYR A 142 -15.70 -15.30 -10.92
N LEU A 143 -15.93 -14.98 -12.20
CA LEU A 143 -15.14 -13.98 -12.92
C LEU A 143 -15.27 -12.58 -12.32
N ALA A 144 -16.48 -12.19 -11.92
CA ALA A 144 -16.71 -10.91 -11.26
C ALA A 144 -15.93 -10.82 -9.92
N ALA A 145 -15.92 -11.90 -9.13
CA ALA A 145 -15.12 -11.97 -7.93
C ALA A 145 -13.60 -11.99 -8.22
N CYS A 146 -13.16 -12.60 -9.33
CA CYS A 146 -11.76 -12.55 -9.75
C CYS A 146 -11.30 -11.12 -10.06
N ILE A 147 -12.13 -10.35 -10.78
CA ILE A 147 -11.90 -8.92 -11.02
C ILE A 147 -11.82 -8.17 -9.69
N ALA A 148 -12.80 -8.37 -8.81
CA ALA A 148 -12.82 -7.73 -7.50
C ALA A 148 -11.57 -8.05 -6.67
N ASN A 149 -11.17 -9.32 -6.58
CA ASN A 149 -9.97 -9.72 -5.85
C ASN A 149 -8.73 -9.06 -6.45
N ALA A 150 -8.55 -9.13 -7.77
CA ALA A 150 -7.35 -8.59 -8.41
C ALA A 150 -7.26 -7.04 -8.29
N LEU A 151 -8.38 -6.33 -8.32
CA LEU A 151 -8.42 -4.89 -8.04
C LEU A 151 -8.12 -4.58 -6.58
N MET A 152 -8.64 -5.38 -5.64
CA MET A 152 -8.32 -5.20 -4.22
C MET A 152 -6.85 -5.49 -3.90
N GLU A 153 -6.20 -6.43 -4.60
CA GLU A 153 -4.74 -6.63 -4.54
C GLU A 153 -3.95 -5.41 -5.05
N GLN A 154 -4.56 -4.54 -5.86
CA GLN A 154 -4.01 -3.24 -6.24
C GLN A 154 -4.46 -2.10 -5.30
N GLU A 155 -5.00 -2.45 -4.12
CA GLU A 155 -5.58 -1.55 -3.13
C GLU A 155 -6.80 -0.73 -3.61
N VAL A 156 -7.45 -1.13 -4.70
CA VAL A 156 -8.67 -0.50 -5.19
C VAL A 156 -9.89 -1.01 -4.40
N PRO A 157 -10.68 -0.13 -3.76
CA PRO A 157 -11.89 -0.55 -3.08
C PRO A 157 -12.96 -1.03 -4.07
N VAL A 158 -13.46 -2.25 -3.88
CA VAL A 158 -14.56 -2.82 -4.66
C VAL A 158 -15.64 -3.32 -3.71
N CYS A 159 -16.91 -3.17 -4.09
CA CYS A 159 -18.03 -3.80 -3.39
C CYS A 159 -18.72 -4.77 -4.34
N MET A 160 -18.83 -6.03 -3.93
CA MET A 160 -19.61 -7.06 -4.63
C MET A 160 -20.79 -7.46 -3.76
N THR A 161 -21.99 -7.29 -4.29
CA THR A 161 -23.25 -7.58 -3.60
C THR A 161 -24.30 -8.03 -4.60
N ASN A 162 -25.51 -8.35 -4.13
CA ASN A 162 -26.65 -8.70 -4.98
C ASN A 162 -27.87 -7.84 -4.63
N PHE A 163 -28.84 -7.82 -5.54
CA PHE A 163 -30.06 -7.03 -5.36
C PHE A 163 -30.86 -7.42 -4.12
N ALA A 164 -30.90 -8.70 -3.75
CA ALA A 164 -31.66 -9.15 -2.57
C ALA A 164 -31.05 -8.58 -1.27
N THR A 165 -29.72 -8.59 -1.14
CA THR A 165 -29.00 -7.98 -0.02
C THR A 165 -29.24 -6.47 0.04
N ILE A 166 -29.11 -5.78 -1.09
CA ILE A 166 -29.37 -4.33 -1.16
C ILE A 166 -30.79 -4.00 -0.68
N LEU A 167 -31.81 -4.72 -1.17
CA LEU A 167 -33.20 -4.47 -0.80
C LEU A 167 -33.47 -4.77 0.67
N ASN A 168 -32.89 -5.85 1.22
CA ASN A 168 -33.01 -6.18 2.64
C ASN A 168 -32.40 -5.11 3.53
N ASP A 169 -31.20 -4.61 3.20
CA ASP A 169 -30.54 -3.55 3.95
C ASP A 169 -31.33 -2.23 3.91
N LEU A 170 -31.90 -1.89 2.75
CA LEU A 170 -32.76 -0.71 2.59
C LEU A 170 -34.09 -0.84 3.34
N ALA A 171 -34.65 -2.04 3.44
CA ALA A 171 -35.88 -2.30 4.17
C ALA A 171 -35.67 -2.26 5.70
N ALA A 172 -34.49 -2.67 6.17
CA ALA A 172 -34.17 -2.79 7.59
C ALA A 172 -34.05 -1.44 8.34
N SER A 173 -33.76 -0.33 7.66
CA SER A 173 -33.65 1.00 8.28
C SER A 173 -34.26 2.08 7.40
N PHE A 174 -35.22 2.86 7.93
CA PHE A 174 -35.77 4.03 7.24
C PHE A 174 -34.87 5.28 7.39
N GLU A 175 -34.17 5.43 8.52
CA GLU A 175 -33.33 6.60 8.81
C GLU A 175 -31.91 6.51 8.19
N GLY A 176 -31.44 5.31 7.83
CA GLY A 176 -30.08 5.07 7.31
C GLY A 176 -29.95 4.83 5.79
N ARG A 177 -31.05 4.92 5.02
CA ARG A 177 -31.04 4.55 3.59
C ARG A 177 -30.09 5.39 2.76
N ASN A 178 -30.12 6.71 2.97
CA ASN A 178 -29.29 7.64 2.21
C ASN A 178 -27.80 7.43 2.49
N GLU A 179 -27.45 7.10 3.73
CA GLU A 179 -26.07 6.78 4.11
C GLU A 179 -25.61 5.46 3.46
N TYR A 180 -26.47 4.44 3.48
CA TYR A 180 -26.20 3.16 2.81
C TYR A 180 -25.97 3.33 1.31
N ILE A 181 -26.86 4.07 0.62
CA ILE A 181 -26.72 4.37 -0.82
C ILE A 181 -25.44 5.17 -1.09
N SER A 182 -25.16 6.21 -0.30
CA SER A 182 -23.95 7.02 -0.45
C SER A 182 -22.68 6.17 -0.30
N ARG A 183 -22.70 5.18 0.61
CA ARG A 183 -21.61 4.22 0.79
C ARG A 183 -21.48 3.27 -0.40
N LEU A 184 -22.58 2.79 -1.00
CA LEU A 184 -22.50 1.96 -2.21
C LEU A 184 -21.95 2.75 -3.39
N CYS A 185 -22.33 4.02 -3.52
CA CYS A 185 -21.86 4.90 -4.60
C CYS A 185 -20.44 5.44 -4.39
N SER A 186 -19.82 5.24 -3.21
CA SER A 186 -18.46 5.70 -2.96
C SER A 186 -17.39 4.71 -3.41
N TYR A 187 -17.78 3.47 -3.74
CA TYR A 187 -16.85 2.49 -4.29
C TYR A 187 -16.49 2.83 -5.74
N PRO A 188 -15.19 2.85 -6.09
CA PRO A 188 -14.75 2.94 -7.47
C PRO A 188 -15.34 1.89 -8.39
N LEU A 189 -15.55 0.67 -7.88
CA LEU A 189 -16.26 -0.39 -8.58
C LEU A 189 -17.34 -1.01 -7.68
N LEU A 190 -18.57 -1.04 -8.20
CA LEU A 190 -19.69 -1.78 -7.62
C LEU A 190 -20.08 -2.93 -8.56
N ILE A 191 -20.02 -4.15 -8.06
CA ILE A 191 -20.40 -5.36 -8.77
C ILE A 191 -21.75 -5.82 -8.21
N LEU A 192 -22.71 -6.03 -9.13
CA LEU A 192 -24.03 -6.55 -8.84
C LEU A 192 -24.14 -7.96 -9.42
N ASP A 193 -24.22 -8.96 -8.54
CA ASP A 193 -24.45 -10.37 -8.88
C ASP A 193 -25.95 -10.74 -8.79
#